data_AF-A0A7Y5D4Y6-F1
#
_entry.id   AF-A0A7Y5D4Y6-F1
#
_cell.length_a   1.000
_cell.length_b   1.000
_cell.length_c   1.000
_cell.angle_alpha   90.00
_cell.angle_beta   90.00
_cell.angle_gamma   90.00
#
_symmetry.space_group_name_H-M   'P 1'
#
loop_
_entity.id
_entity.type
_entity.pdbx_description
1 polymer ?
#
loop_
_entity_poly.entity_id
_entity_poly.type
_entity_poly.pdbx_seq_one_letter_code
_entity_poly.pdbx_strand_id
1 'polypeptide(L)'
;MGLLVASLGLGNPTRAELQYTITDLGSLDGTHSEGLAINASGQVTGSSSTANDVVHQSHAFITHSDGSMTDLGTLGGKSSAGNGINDSGQVTGWASTANDRPSHAFTTNSAGKMIDWGSVGEIGDAINASGQVTGMNDDSKAFIIQPNDGTMTVLGTLGGNWSHGLGINASGHVTGMSLTANGDTHAFTTHPSGVMTDLGTLSGGSGSVGKSINASGQITGHATTKDGYPHA
;
A
#
# COMPACT_ATOMS: atom_id res chain seq x y z
N MET A 1 -43.91 52.46 29.66
CA MET A 1 -43.22 52.53 28.34
C MET A 1 -41.76 52.80 28.64
N GLY A 2 -40.89 51.78 28.62
CA GLY A 2 -40.12 51.37 27.43
C GLY A 2 -38.81 52.16 27.43
N LEU A 3 -37.61 51.58 27.51
CA LEU A 3 -37.08 50.57 26.59
C LEU A 3 -35.88 49.88 27.26
N LEU A 4 -35.85 48.55 27.24
CA LEU A 4 -34.69 47.72 27.58
C LEU A 4 -33.85 47.57 26.31
N VAL A 5 -32.60 48.02 26.31
CA VAL A 5 -31.66 47.76 25.20
C VAL A 5 -30.94 46.46 25.50
N ALA A 6 -31.34 45.38 24.82
CA ALA A 6 -30.59 44.13 24.79
C ALA A 6 -29.52 44.23 23.68
N SER A 7 -28.25 44.29 24.06
CA SER A 7 -27.15 44.12 23.12
C SER A 7 -26.98 42.62 22.84
N LEU A 8 -27.36 42.19 21.63
CA LEU A 8 -27.02 40.87 21.10
C LEU A 8 -25.51 40.85 20.79
N GLY A 9 -24.74 40.18 21.65
CA GLY A 9 -23.38 39.79 21.30
C GLY A 9 -23.45 38.72 20.20
N LEU A 10 -23.22 39.13 18.95
CA LEU A 10 -22.95 38.20 17.87
C LEU A 10 -21.59 37.55 18.14
N GLY A 11 -21.61 36.34 18.70
CA GLY A 11 -20.41 35.52 18.80
C GLY A 11 -19.90 35.25 17.38
N ASN A 12 -18.68 35.69 17.09
CA ASN A 12 -17.99 35.28 15.87
C ASN A 12 -17.95 33.75 15.81
N PRO A 13 -18.29 33.11 14.67
CA PRO A 13 -18.10 31.67 14.54
C PRO A 13 -16.59 31.40 14.69
N THR A 14 -16.22 30.72 15.77
CA THR A 14 -14.88 30.16 15.94
C THR A 14 -14.63 29.19 14.81
N ARG A 15 -13.85 29.61 13.81
CA ARG A 15 -13.35 28.73 12.77
C ARG A 15 -12.44 27.72 13.47
N ALA A 16 -12.80 26.44 13.41
CA ALA A 16 -11.90 25.38 13.85
C ALA A 16 -10.64 25.47 12.97
N GLU A 17 -9.55 25.96 13.54
CA GLU A 17 -8.26 25.95 12.88
C GLU A 17 -7.74 24.51 12.97
N LEU A 18 -7.63 23.88 11.81
CA LEU A 18 -7.06 22.54 11.71
C LEU A 18 -5.57 22.68 12.03
N GLN A 19 -5.21 22.43 13.29
CA GLN A 19 -3.81 22.40 13.71
C GLN A 19 -3.23 21.08 13.24
N TYR A 20 -2.30 21.15 12.30
CA TYR A 20 -1.46 20.02 11.92
C TYR A 20 -0.08 20.21 12.53
N THR A 21 0.49 19.10 12.98
CA THR A 21 1.89 19.03 13.42
C THR A 21 2.65 18.22 12.40
N ILE A 22 3.79 18.74 11.97
CA ILE A 22 4.74 17.97 11.16
C ILE A 22 5.65 17.23 12.15
N THR A 23 5.59 15.90 12.11
CA THR A 23 6.46 15.04 12.91
C THR A 23 7.58 14.53 12.03
N ASP A 24 8.81 14.89 12.36
CA ASP A 24 9.99 14.22 11.79
C ASP A 24 10.13 12.84 12.44
N LEU A 25 10.13 11.80 11.62
CA LEU A 25 10.27 10.42 12.09
C LEU A 25 11.73 10.05 12.38
N GLY A 26 12.70 10.80 11.84
CA GLY A 26 14.12 10.45 11.87
C GLY A 26 14.48 9.34 10.87
N SER A 27 15.54 8.60 11.16
CA SER A 27 16.07 7.50 10.35
C SER A 27 16.60 6.37 11.25
N LEU A 28 16.89 5.20 10.68
CA LEU A 28 17.61 4.09 11.31
C LEU A 28 19.12 4.39 11.44
N ASP A 29 19.47 5.55 11.98
CA ASP A 29 20.83 6.09 12.10
C ASP A 29 21.50 6.44 10.75
N GLY A 30 20.74 6.46 9.65
CA GLY A 30 21.16 6.92 8.33
C GLY A 30 20.84 8.40 8.04
N THR A 31 20.86 8.80 6.77
CA THR A 31 20.66 10.21 6.34
C THR A 31 19.31 10.50 5.70
N HIS A 32 18.50 9.47 5.43
CA HIS A 32 17.18 9.59 4.82
C HIS A 32 16.25 8.45 5.26
N SER A 33 14.96 8.77 5.36
CA SER A 33 13.83 7.84 5.44
C SER A 33 12.67 8.33 4.56
N GLU A 34 11.76 7.41 4.23
CA GLU A 34 10.48 7.69 3.56
C GLU A 34 9.39 6.83 4.20
N GLY A 35 8.27 7.45 4.61
CA GLY A 35 7.08 6.75 5.08
C GLY A 35 6.16 6.41 3.91
N LEU A 36 5.83 5.11 3.74
CA LEU A 36 5.05 4.61 2.61
C LEU A 36 3.61 4.26 2.98
N ALA A 37 3.36 3.85 4.22
CA ALA A 37 2.01 3.55 4.69
C ALA A 37 1.83 3.86 6.18
N ILE A 38 0.59 4.14 6.57
CA ILE A 38 0.18 4.46 7.95
C ILE A 38 -1.11 3.71 8.28
N ASN A 39 -1.22 3.16 9.49
CA ASN A 39 -2.44 2.50 9.98
C ASN A 39 -3.25 3.41 10.93
N ALA A 40 -4.43 2.94 11.38
CA ALA A 40 -5.34 3.72 12.23
C ALA A 40 -4.77 4.06 13.62
N SER A 41 -3.77 3.35 14.11
CA SER A 41 -3.07 3.67 15.36
C SER A 41 -1.95 4.70 15.18
N GLY A 42 -1.70 5.15 13.94
CA GLY A 42 -0.67 6.13 13.61
C GLY A 42 0.73 5.53 13.43
N GLN A 43 0.85 4.20 13.37
CA GLN A 43 2.11 3.54 13.06
C GLN A 43 2.40 3.70 11.58
N VAL A 44 3.65 4.06 11.27
CA VAL A 44 4.15 4.28 9.91
C VAL A 44 5.13 3.16 9.57
N THR A 45 5.02 2.63 8.36
CA THR A 45 6.03 1.77 7.74
C THR A 45 6.62 2.48 6.53
N GLY A 46 7.82 2.08 6.13
CA GLY A 46 8.47 2.63 4.95
C GLY A 46 9.86 2.07 4.74
N SER A 47 10.78 2.91 4.26
CA SER A 47 12.20 2.58 4.09
C SER A 47 13.09 3.62 4.77
N SER A 48 14.19 3.20 5.37
CA SER A 48 15.18 4.09 5.96
C SER A 48 16.59 3.57 5.75
N SER A 49 17.51 4.48 5.42
CA SER A 49 18.95 4.22 5.42
C SER A 49 19.46 3.87 6.83
N THR A 50 20.50 3.03 6.91
CA THR A 50 21.13 2.58 8.17
C THR A 50 22.50 3.24 8.45
N ALA A 51 23.02 3.12 9.68
CA ALA A 51 24.30 3.72 10.12
C ALA A 51 25.53 3.38 9.24
N ASN A 52 25.53 2.22 8.57
CA ASN A 52 26.69 1.71 7.83
C ASN A 52 26.51 1.78 6.30
N ASP A 53 25.50 2.51 5.83
CA ASP A 53 25.03 2.31 4.47
C ASP A 53 25.89 2.98 3.40
N VAL A 54 26.28 2.19 2.41
CA VAL A 54 26.89 2.65 1.17
C VAL A 54 25.73 3.07 0.28
N VAL A 55 25.65 4.36 -0.07
CA VAL A 55 24.62 5.03 -0.89
C VAL A 55 23.69 4.04 -1.61
N HIS A 56 22.39 4.07 -1.27
CA HIS A 56 21.27 3.31 -1.86
C HIS A 56 20.86 1.96 -1.23
N GLN A 57 21.29 1.60 -0.02
CA GLN A 57 20.59 0.55 0.73
C GLN A 57 19.70 1.18 1.83
N SER A 58 18.61 0.50 2.12
CA SER A 58 17.57 0.94 3.03
C SER A 58 16.89 -0.27 3.61
N HIS A 59 16.51 -0.19 4.88
CA HIS A 59 15.72 -1.22 5.53
C HIS A 59 14.29 -0.76 5.73
N ALA A 60 13.37 -1.70 5.68
CA ALA A 60 11.99 -1.51 6.11
C ALA A 60 11.98 -1.18 7.60
N PHE A 61 11.14 -0.23 7.99
CA PHE A 61 10.93 0.11 9.39
C PHE A 61 9.44 0.08 9.76
N ILE A 62 9.16 0.03 11.05
CA ILE A 62 7.85 0.39 11.62
C ILE A 62 8.05 1.36 12.78
N THR A 63 7.19 2.37 12.92
CA THR A 63 7.20 3.28 14.06
C THR A 63 6.32 2.80 15.22
N HIS A 64 6.69 3.22 16.43
CA HIS A 64 5.89 3.09 17.64
C HIS A 64 5.23 4.41 18.02
N SER A 65 4.33 4.37 19.01
CA SER A 65 3.60 5.54 19.49
C SER A 65 4.47 6.66 20.04
N ASP A 66 5.71 6.37 20.43
CA ASP A 66 6.70 7.34 20.90
C ASP A 66 7.53 7.94 19.76
N GLY A 67 7.25 7.56 18.51
CA GLY A 67 7.98 8.00 17.32
C GLY A 67 9.26 7.20 17.03
N SER A 68 9.64 6.24 17.90
CA SER A 68 10.82 5.41 17.65
C SER A 68 10.62 4.49 16.44
N MET A 69 11.68 4.31 15.65
CA MET A 69 11.71 3.34 14.55
C MET A 69 12.27 1.99 15.01
N THR A 70 11.64 0.91 14.58
CA THR A 70 12.21 -0.44 14.63
C THR A 70 12.64 -0.84 13.23
N ASP A 71 13.92 -1.19 13.09
CA ASP A 71 14.45 -1.85 11.90
C ASP A 71 13.86 -3.26 11.77
N LEU A 72 13.18 -3.53 10.66
CA LEU A 72 12.62 -4.86 10.35
C LEU A 72 13.66 -5.79 9.68
N GLY A 73 14.80 -5.23 9.23
CA GLY A 73 15.90 -5.93 8.60
C GLY A 73 15.64 -6.28 7.13
N THR A 74 16.26 -7.36 6.68
CA THR A 74 16.15 -7.90 5.32
C THR A 74 16.01 -9.42 5.36
N LEU A 75 15.84 -10.06 4.20
CA LEU A 75 15.86 -11.53 4.05
C LEU A 75 17.27 -12.07 3.76
N GLY A 76 18.30 -11.39 4.28
CA GLY A 76 19.71 -11.76 4.12
C GLY A 76 20.44 -11.04 2.98
N GLY A 77 19.75 -10.19 2.22
CA GLY A 77 20.34 -9.23 1.29
C GLY A 77 20.54 -7.85 1.93
N LYS A 78 20.69 -6.83 1.09
CA LYS A 78 21.03 -5.46 1.52
C LYS A 78 19.86 -4.52 1.77
N SER A 79 18.73 -4.72 1.10
CA SER A 79 17.65 -3.73 1.08
C SER A 79 16.28 -4.35 1.33
N SER A 80 15.38 -3.54 1.87
CA SER A 80 13.95 -3.82 2.02
C SER A 80 13.15 -2.53 2.09
N ALA A 81 11.84 -2.61 1.84
CA ALA A 81 10.89 -1.55 2.11
C ALA A 81 9.54 -2.13 2.53
N GLY A 82 8.88 -1.52 3.52
CA GLY A 82 7.54 -1.89 3.94
C GLY A 82 6.50 -1.02 3.24
N ASN A 83 5.90 -1.55 2.17
CA ASN A 83 4.94 -0.83 1.33
C ASN A 83 3.54 -0.73 1.95
N GLY A 84 3.16 -1.66 2.83
CA GLY A 84 1.82 -1.71 3.40
C GLY A 84 1.83 -2.11 4.87
N ILE A 85 0.86 -1.60 5.64
CA ILE A 85 0.64 -1.92 7.05
C ILE A 85 -0.85 -2.08 7.34
N ASN A 86 -1.24 -3.06 8.15
CA ASN A 86 -2.61 -3.19 8.65
C ASN A 86 -2.77 -2.67 10.10
N ASP A 87 -4.01 -2.62 10.58
CA ASP A 87 -4.32 -2.07 11.91
C ASP A 87 -3.81 -2.92 13.09
N SER A 88 -3.34 -4.15 12.84
CA SER A 88 -2.64 -4.95 13.87
C SER A 88 -1.13 -4.69 13.90
N GLY A 89 -0.63 -3.76 13.09
CA GLY A 89 0.79 -3.42 12.99
C GLY A 89 1.60 -4.41 12.15
N GLN A 90 0.93 -5.26 11.35
CA GLN A 90 1.58 -6.17 10.44
C GLN A 90 2.01 -5.43 9.17
N VAL A 91 3.28 -5.55 8.81
CA VAL A 91 3.87 -4.88 7.64
C VAL A 91 4.04 -5.89 6.51
N THR A 92 3.76 -5.48 5.28
CA THR A 92 4.16 -6.17 4.05
C THR A 92 5.01 -5.27 3.17
N GLY A 93 5.74 -5.87 2.23
CA GLY A 93 6.67 -5.16 1.39
C GLY A 93 7.52 -6.12 0.57
N TRP A 94 8.72 -5.67 0.21
CA TRP A 94 9.74 -6.48 -0.45
C TRP A 94 11.03 -6.44 0.35
N ALA A 95 11.81 -7.52 0.30
CA ALA A 95 13.13 -7.60 0.91
C ALA A 95 14.07 -8.44 0.05
N SER A 96 15.29 -7.94 -0.16
CA SER A 96 16.34 -8.65 -0.88
C SER A 96 16.81 -9.87 -0.10
N THR A 97 17.04 -10.96 -0.83
CA THR A 97 17.58 -12.22 -0.29
C THR A 97 19.11 -12.27 -0.42
N ALA A 98 19.73 -13.31 0.13
CA ALA A 98 21.19 -13.48 0.08
C ALA A 98 21.74 -13.41 -1.37
N ASN A 99 22.88 -12.72 -1.52
CA ASN A 99 23.52 -12.39 -2.80
C ASN A 99 22.76 -11.38 -3.68
N ASP A 100 21.84 -10.59 -3.10
CA ASP A 100 21.06 -9.57 -3.81
C ASP A 100 20.30 -10.12 -5.04
N ARG A 101 19.96 -11.41 -4.98
CA ARG A 101 19.03 -12.06 -5.93
C ARG A 101 17.60 -11.63 -5.58
N PRO A 102 16.64 -11.76 -6.52
CA PRO A 102 15.48 -10.88 -6.55
C PRO A 102 14.72 -10.89 -5.23
N SER A 103 14.17 -9.73 -4.90
CA SER A 103 13.46 -9.51 -3.64
C SER A 103 12.27 -10.45 -3.52
N HIS A 104 11.96 -10.87 -2.30
CA HIS A 104 10.73 -11.61 -2.00
C HIS A 104 9.75 -10.70 -1.29
N ALA A 105 8.46 -10.98 -1.45
CA ALA A 105 7.44 -10.37 -0.62
C ALA A 105 7.56 -10.94 0.80
N PHE A 106 7.41 -10.06 1.80
CA PHE A 106 7.40 -10.49 3.20
C PHE A 106 6.12 -10.03 3.91
N THR A 107 5.84 -10.65 5.06
CA THR A 107 5.06 -9.99 6.12
C THR A 107 5.80 -10.02 7.44
N THR A 108 5.51 -9.13 8.38
CA THR A 108 5.97 -9.31 9.76
C THR A 108 5.06 -10.23 10.57
N ASN A 109 5.61 -10.85 11.61
CA ASN A 109 4.80 -11.43 12.69
C ASN A 109 4.63 -10.41 13.83
N SER A 110 3.91 -10.80 14.90
CA SER A 110 3.68 -9.93 16.07
C SER A 110 4.95 -9.54 16.83
N ALA A 111 6.08 -10.21 16.59
CA ALA A 111 7.39 -9.85 17.16
C ALA A 111 8.20 -8.94 16.22
N GLY A 112 7.63 -8.48 15.10
CA GLY A 112 8.32 -7.65 14.11
C GLY A 112 9.28 -8.43 13.21
N LYS A 113 9.32 -9.77 13.29
CA LYS A 113 10.21 -10.58 12.45
C LYS A 113 9.59 -10.78 11.07
N MET A 114 10.38 -10.57 10.01
CA MET A 114 10.01 -10.91 8.63
C MET A 114 9.75 -12.42 8.48
N ILE A 115 8.62 -12.73 7.88
CA ILE A 115 8.25 -14.03 7.35
C ILE A 115 8.35 -13.90 5.83
N ASP A 116 9.23 -14.71 5.25
CA ASP A 116 9.34 -14.91 3.81
C ASP A 116 8.28 -15.91 3.37
N TRP A 117 7.39 -15.49 2.47
CA TRP A 117 6.32 -16.34 1.94
C TRP A 117 6.67 -16.98 0.58
N GLY A 118 7.88 -16.75 0.07
CA GLY A 118 8.46 -17.51 -1.03
C GLY A 118 8.32 -16.93 -2.44
N SER A 119 8.90 -17.73 -3.35
CA SER A 119 9.40 -17.49 -4.73
C SER A 119 10.17 -16.18 -4.93
N VAL A 120 10.65 -15.92 -6.15
CA VAL A 120 11.64 -14.89 -6.44
C VAL A 120 10.90 -13.72 -7.06
N GLY A 121 11.25 -12.47 -6.74
CA GLY A 121 10.76 -11.30 -7.49
C GLY A 121 9.36 -10.80 -7.11
N GLU A 122 8.80 -11.24 -5.99
CA GLU A 122 7.52 -10.73 -5.49
C GLU A 122 7.68 -9.41 -4.74
N ILE A 123 6.67 -8.55 -4.90
CA ILE A 123 6.48 -7.34 -4.12
C ILE A 123 5.09 -7.41 -3.50
N GLY A 124 5.00 -7.28 -2.18
CA GLY A 124 3.73 -7.09 -1.47
C GLY A 124 3.42 -5.62 -1.31
N ASP A 125 2.33 -5.13 -1.90
CA ASP A 125 1.98 -3.71 -1.90
C ASP A 125 0.87 -3.36 -0.92
N ALA A 126 -0.06 -4.28 -0.68
CA ALA A 126 -1.17 -4.04 0.23
C ALA A 126 -1.47 -5.28 1.07
N ILE A 127 -1.86 -5.03 2.32
CA ILE A 127 -2.22 -6.05 3.30
C ILE A 127 -3.56 -5.68 3.94
N ASN A 128 -4.47 -6.63 4.10
CA ASN A 128 -5.74 -6.39 4.78
C ASN A 128 -5.68 -6.78 6.27
N ALA A 129 -6.79 -6.54 6.98
CA ALA A 129 -6.90 -6.81 8.42
C ALA A 129 -6.77 -8.29 8.81
N SER A 130 -7.02 -9.22 7.88
CA SER A 130 -6.80 -10.66 8.14
C SER A 130 -5.37 -11.10 7.88
N GLY A 131 -4.52 -10.23 7.33
CA GLY A 131 -3.12 -10.51 6.98
C GLY A 131 -2.92 -11.01 5.55
N GLN A 132 -3.95 -10.99 4.70
CA GLN A 132 -3.81 -11.34 3.29
C GLN A 132 -3.07 -10.23 2.55
N VAL A 133 -2.12 -10.62 1.71
CA VAL A 133 -1.27 -9.69 0.95
C VAL A 133 -1.59 -9.76 -0.53
N THR A 134 -1.63 -8.63 -1.22
CA THR A 134 -1.65 -8.56 -2.69
C THR A 134 -0.46 -7.74 -3.20
N GLY A 135 -0.12 -7.94 -4.46
CA GLY A 135 1.04 -7.31 -5.09
C GLY A 135 1.30 -7.86 -6.49
N MET A 136 2.57 -8.04 -6.86
CA MET A 136 3.01 -8.61 -8.14
C MET A 136 4.10 -9.66 -7.94
N ASN A 137 4.02 -10.78 -8.64
CA ASN A 137 5.05 -11.85 -8.62
C ASN A 137 6.10 -11.69 -9.75
N ASP A 138 7.11 -12.58 -9.79
CA ASP A 138 8.13 -12.65 -10.86
C ASP A 138 7.53 -12.75 -12.26
N ASP A 139 6.47 -13.53 -12.43
CA ASP A 139 5.76 -13.67 -13.69
C ASP A 139 4.99 -12.39 -14.09
N SER A 140 5.11 -11.31 -13.32
CA SER A 140 4.43 -10.03 -13.51
C SER A 140 2.91 -10.19 -13.50
N LYS A 141 2.40 -10.90 -12.50
CA LYS A 141 0.97 -11.13 -12.27
C LYS A 141 0.58 -10.71 -10.86
N ALA A 142 -0.62 -10.16 -10.76
CA ALA A 142 -1.26 -9.90 -9.49
C ALA A 142 -1.48 -11.22 -8.73
N PHE A 143 -1.24 -11.22 -7.43
CA PHE A 143 -1.47 -12.37 -6.57
C PHE A 143 -2.25 -11.99 -5.31
N ILE A 144 -2.70 -13.01 -4.58
CA ILE A 144 -3.07 -12.91 -3.16
C ILE A 144 -2.35 -14.02 -2.36
N ILE A 145 -1.67 -13.67 -1.26
CA ILE A 145 -1.06 -14.62 -0.32
C ILE A 145 -1.97 -14.77 0.90
N GLN A 146 -2.17 -16.01 1.33
CA GLN A 146 -2.89 -16.33 2.55
C GLN A 146 -1.93 -16.37 3.77
N PRO A 147 -2.28 -15.72 4.89
CA PRO A 147 -1.37 -15.55 6.03
C PRO A 147 -1.14 -16.83 6.86
N ASN A 148 -1.99 -17.85 6.71
CA ASN A 148 -1.93 -19.06 7.54
C ASN A 148 -0.87 -20.06 7.07
N ASP A 149 -0.71 -20.19 5.77
CA ASP A 149 0.10 -21.22 5.12
C ASP A 149 1.02 -20.65 4.02
N GLY A 150 0.95 -19.35 3.75
CA GLY A 150 1.71 -18.70 2.69
C GLY A 150 1.21 -19.03 1.29
N THR A 151 0.04 -19.67 1.15
CA THR A 151 -0.45 -20.10 -0.16
C THR A 151 -0.68 -18.88 -1.05
N MET A 152 0.08 -18.81 -2.15
CA MET A 152 -0.08 -17.80 -3.19
C MET A 152 -1.12 -18.26 -4.21
N THR A 153 -2.12 -17.42 -4.46
CA THR A 153 -3.06 -17.56 -5.57
C THR A 153 -2.76 -16.48 -6.61
N VAL A 154 -2.30 -16.90 -7.79
CA VAL A 154 -2.10 -15.99 -8.93
C VAL A 154 -3.47 -15.65 -9.55
N LEU A 155 -3.76 -14.35 -9.69
CA LEU A 155 -5.07 -13.85 -10.14
C LEU A 155 -5.21 -13.81 -11.67
N GLY A 156 -4.10 -13.93 -12.41
CA GLY A 156 -4.08 -13.90 -13.88
C GLY A 156 -4.04 -12.49 -14.46
N THR A 157 -4.61 -12.30 -15.65
CA THR A 157 -4.67 -11.01 -16.38
C THR A 157 -6.03 -10.85 -17.07
N LEU A 158 -6.31 -9.66 -17.61
CA LEU A 158 -7.45 -9.39 -18.51
C LEU A 158 -7.20 -9.83 -19.97
N GLY A 159 -6.33 -10.82 -20.17
CA GLY A 159 -5.98 -11.38 -21.48
C GLY A 159 -4.62 -10.95 -22.02
N GLY A 160 -3.97 -9.96 -21.40
CA GLY A 160 -2.58 -9.58 -21.70
C GLY A 160 -1.56 -10.38 -20.89
N ASN A 161 -0.32 -9.89 -20.82
CA ASN A 161 0.79 -10.56 -20.15
C ASN A 161 1.22 -9.91 -18.83
N TRP A 162 0.45 -8.97 -18.28
CA TRP A 162 0.83 -8.24 -17.08
C TRP A 162 -0.38 -7.87 -16.20
N SER A 163 -0.21 -7.92 -14.88
CA SER A 163 -1.14 -7.39 -13.89
C SER A 163 -0.46 -7.07 -12.56
N HIS A 164 -1.04 -6.16 -11.80
CA HIS A 164 -0.53 -5.69 -10.50
C HIS A 164 -1.69 -5.44 -9.54
N GLY A 165 -1.71 -6.13 -8.39
CA GLY A 165 -2.63 -5.85 -7.29
C GLY A 165 -2.12 -4.69 -6.44
N LEU A 166 -2.94 -3.65 -6.26
CA LEU A 166 -2.56 -2.42 -5.57
C LEU A 166 -3.35 -2.17 -4.28
N GLY A 167 -4.52 -2.79 -4.15
CA GLY A 167 -5.35 -2.67 -2.96
C GLY A 167 -6.12 -3.95 -2.70
N ILE A 168 -6.35 -4.25 -1.42
CA ILE A 168 -7.12 -5.40 -0.97
C ILE A 168 -8.05 -4.99 0.16
N ASN A 169 -9.32 -5.40 0.11
CA ASN A 169 -10.27 -5.13 1.18
C ASN A 169 -10.35 -6.28 2.20
N ALA A 170 -11.10 -6.07 3.29
CA ALA A 170 -11.26 -7.05 4.37
C ALA A 170 -11.90 -8.38 3.95
N SER A 171 -12.59 -8.43 2.81
CA SER A 171 -13.16 -9.66 2.25
C SER A 171 -12.21 -10.39 1.29
N GLY A 172 -11.01 -9.85 1.06
CA GLY A 172 -10.02 -10.41 0.15
C GLY A 172 -10.24 -10.03 -1.32
N HIS A 173 -11.12 -9.07 -1.63
CA HIS A 173 -11.23 -8.53 -2.98
C HIS A 173 -10.03 -7.65 -3.27
N VAL A 174 -9.36 -7.92 -4.39
CA VAL A 174 -8.20 -7.17 -4.86
C VAL A 174 -8.66 -6.18 -5.93
N THR A 175 -8.07 -4.99 -5.95
CA THR A 175 -8.12 -4.06 -7.09
C THR A 175 -6.70 -3.73 -7.56
N GLY A 176 -6.57 -3.28 -8.79
CA GLY A 176 -5.29 -2.99 -9.39
C GLY A 176 -5.43 -2.62 -10.85
N MET A 177 -4.42 -2.99 -11.64
CA MET A 177 -4.42 -2.81 -13.09
C MET A 177 -3.91 -4.06 -13.80
N SER A 178 -4.41 -4.31 -15.02
CA SER A 178 -3.99 -5.43 -15.84
C SER A 178 -4.04 -5.07 -17.33
N LEU A 179 -3.10 -5.63 -18.09
CA LEU A 179 -3.15 -5.55 -19.55
C LEU A 179 -4.27 -6.43 -20.09
N THR A 180 -5.03 -5.85 -21.02
CA THR A 180 -6.01 -6.56 -21.85
C THR A 180 -5.31 -7.28 -23.01
N ALA A 181 -6.05 -8.13 -23.73
CA ALA A 181 -5.55 -8.79 -24.94
C ALA A 181 -5.10 -7.82 -26.05
N ASN A 182 -5.62 -6.58 -26.05
CA ASN A 182 -5.27 -5.55 -27.03
C ASN A 182 -4.06 -4.69 -26.60
N GLY A 183 -3.54 -4.91 -25.39
CA GLY A 183 -2.42 -4.14 -24.83
C GLY A 183 -2.82 -2.87 -24.08
N ASP A 184 -4.12 -2.58 -23.95
CA ASP A 184 -4.63 -1.51 -23.09
C ASP A 184 -4.52 -1.89 -21.60
N THR A 185 -4.31 -0.91 -20.72
CA THR A 185 -4.25 -1.15 -19.26
C THR A 185 -5.60 -0.85 -18.64
N HIS A 186 -6.25 -1.83 -18.05
CA HIS A 186 -7.55 -1.66 -17.40
C HIS A 186 -7.47 -1.92 -15.91
N ALA A 187 -8.22 -1.15 -15.14
CA ALA A 187 -8.49 -1.41 -13.75
C ALA A 187 -9.31 -2.70 -13.62
N PHE A 188 -9.00 -3.49 -12.61
CA PHE A 188 -9.77 -4.69 -12.30
C PHE A 188 -10.24 -4.69 -10.84
N THR A 189 -11.22 -5.55 -10.56
CA THR A 189 -11.48 -6.05 -9.22
C THR A 189 -11.62 -7.57 -9.24
N THR A 190 -11.38 -8.25 -8.12
CA THR A 190 -11.61 -9.69 -8.01
C THR A 190 -12.81 -10.02 -7.12
N HIS A 191 -13.48 -11.12 -7.47
CA HIS A 191 -14.34 -11.85 -6.54
C HIS A 191 -13.51 -12.80 -5.66
N PRO A 192 -14.06 -13.33 -4.54
CA PRO A 192 -13.33 -14.23 -3.66
C PRO A 192 -12.81 -15.51 -4.33
N SER A 193 -13.37 -15.88 -5.49
CA SER A 193 -12.90 -16.99 -6.33
C SER A 193 -11.61 -16.69 -7.11
N GLY A 194 -11.07 -15.46 -7.02
CA GLY A 194 -9.85 -15.04 -7.71
C GLY A 194 -10.05 -14.59 -9.16
N VAL A 195 -11.28 -14.60 -9.69
CA VAL A 195 -11.58 -14.18 -11.07
C VAL A 195 -11.55 -12.65 -11.19
N MET A 196 -10.76 -12.12 -12.13
CA MET A 196 -10.73 -10.71 -12.46
C MET A 196 -11.99 -10.26 -13.21
N THR A 197 -12.56 -9.16 -12.76
CA THR A 197 -13.61 -8.40 -13.44
C THR A 197 -12.99 -7.10 -13.96
N ASP A 198 -13.09 -6.89 -15.27
CA ASP A 198 -12.66 -5.66 -15.94
C ASP A 198 -13.61 -4.51 -15.56
N LEU A 199 -13.04 -3.39 -15.10
CA LEU A 199 -13.79 -2.17 -14.77
C LEU A 199 -13.85 -1.17 -15.93
N GLY A 200 -13.10 -1.41 -17.01
CA GLY A 200 -13.05 -0.58 -18.21
C GLY A 200 -12.35 0.76 -18.01
N THR A 201 -12.56 1.66 -18.97
CA THR A 201 -11.96 3.01 -19.02
C THR A 201 -13.03 4.08 -19.11
N LEU A 202 -12.64 5.36 -19.02
CA LEU A 202 -13.52 6.46 -19.44
C LEU A 202 -13.67 6.47 -20.96
N SER A 203 -14.81 6.97 -21.44
CA SER A 203 -15.14 6.93 -22.88
C SER A 203 -14.03 7.51 -23.76
N GLY A 204 -13.47 6.67 -24.63
CA GLY A 204 -12.41 7.02 -25.58
C GLY A 204 -10.99 6.94 -25.02
N GLY A 205 -10.79 6.68 -23.73
CA GLY A 205 -9.48 6.42 -23.14
C GLY A 205 -9.04 4.96 -23.24
N SER A 206 -7.74 4.74 -23.08
CA SER A 206 -7.06 3.43 -23.20
C SER A 206 -6.48 2.90 -21.89
N GLY A 207 -6.69 3.62 -20.77
CA GLY A 207 -6.02 3.35 -19.51
C GLY A 207 -6.93 3.53 -18.31
N SER A 208 -6.88 2.62 -17.34
CA SER A 208 -7.42 2.84 -16.00
C SER A 208 -6.65 2.04 -14.93
N VAL A 209 -6.66 2.56 -13.70
CA VAL A 209 -5.99 1.97 -12.54
C VAL A 209 -6.87 2.07 -11.31
N GLY A 210 -7.18 0.93 -10.68
CA GLY A 210 -7.74 0.88 -9.33
C GLY A 210 -6.63 0.96 -8.29
N LYS A 211 -6.63 2.01 -7.46
CA LYS A 211 -5.57 2.30 -6.49
C LYS A 211 -5.90 1.81 -5.08
N SER A 212 -7.16 1.90 -4.66
CA SER A 212 -7.58 1.44 -3.34
C SER A 212 -9.00 0.89 -3.42
N ILE A 213 -9.37 0.05 -2.45
CA ILE A 213 -10.69 -0.57 -2.36
C ILE A 213 -11.14 -0.59 -0.90
N ASN A 214 -12.37 -0.15 -0.64
CA ASN A 214 -12.94 -0.19 0.71
C ASN A 214 -13.73 -1.48 0.98
N ALA A 215 -14.25 -1.63 2.20
CA ALA A 215 -14.99 -2.81 2.63
C ALA A 215 -16.29 -3.08 1.84
N SER A 216 -16.92 -2.04 1.27
CA SER A 216 -18.11 -2.18 0.40
C SER A 216 -17.75 -2.48 -1.06
N GLY A 217 -16.46 -2.61 -1.39
CA GLY A 217 -15.98 -2.89 -2.76
C GLY A 217 -15.94 -1.66 -3.66
N GLN A 218 -16.03 -0.45 -3.09
CA GLN A 218 -15.86 0.79 -3.85
C GLN A 218 -14.38 1.05 -4.06
N ILE A 219 -14.03 1.42 -5.29
CA ILE A 219 -12.64 1.55 -5.74
C ILE A 219 -12.37 3.01 -6.06
N THR A 220 -11.25 3.53 -5.56
CA THR A 220 -10.69 4.80 -6.01
C THR A 220 -9.61 4.54 -7.05
N GLY A 221 -9.40 5.46 -7.97
CA GLY A 221 -8.46 5.24 -9.06
C GLY A 221 -8.35 6.43 -9.99
N HIS A 222 -7.87 6.17 -11.19
CA HIS A 222 -7.97 7.11 -12.30
C HIS A 222 -8.12 6.36 -13.62
N ALA A 223 -8.60 7.04 -14.64
CA ALA A 223 -8.67 6.55 -16.01
C ALA A 223 -8.31 7.68 -16.98
N THR A 224 -7.71 7.31 -18.11
CA THR A 224 -7.40 8.28 -19.17
C THR A 224 -8.68 8.66 -19.91
N THR A 225 -8.79 9.93 -20.27
CA THR A 225 -9.82 10.41 -21.19
C THR A 225 -9.40 10.15 -22.65
N LYS A 226 -10.28 10.46 -23.60
CA LYS A 226 -9.97 10.42 -25.03
C LYS A 226 -8.73 11.23 -25.42
N ASP A 227 -8.47 12.32 -24.71
CA ASP A 227 -7.32 13.19 -24.96
C ASP A 227 -6.04 12.69 -24.26
N GLY A 228 -6.10 11.54 -23.59
CA GLY A 228 -4.96 10.87 -22.95
C GLY A 228 -4.67 11.32 -21.51
N TYR A 229 -5.41 12.29 -20.98
CA TYR A 229 -5.18 12.82 -19.62
C TYR A 229 -5.87 11.97 -18.54
N PRO A 230 -5.21 11.66 -17.41
CA PRO A 230 -5.77 10.89 -16.31
C PRO A 230 -6.77 11.70 -15.47
N HIS A 231 -7.93 11.13 -15.20
CA HIS A 231 -9.01 11.69 -14.39
C HIS A 231 -9.40 10.70 -13.29
N ALA A 232 -9.70 11.20 -12.08
CA ALA A 232 -10.16 10.40 -10.94
C ALA A 232 -11.66 10.11 -10.99
#